data_AF-A0A3B3ZLG3-F1
#
_entry.id   AF-A0A3B3ZLG3-F1
#
_cell.length_a   1.000
_cell.length_b   1.000
_cell.length_c   1.000
_cell.angle_alpha   90.00
_cell.angle_beta   90.00
_cell.angle_gamma   90.00
#
_symmetry.space_group_name_H-M   'P 1'
#
loop_
_entity.id
_entity.type
_entity.pdbx_description
1 polymer ?
#
loop_
_entity_poly.entity_id
_entity_poly.type
_entity_poly.pdbx_seq_one_letter_code
_entity_poly.pdbx_strand_id
1 'polypeptide(L)' 'MAFFGLTHLGYQNPVGDKLPNELYLMPVTDNQQYGWLQSQSAEPWVQVKRYPMKNSEMTFVSEMAKIDPDFTLF' A
#
# COMPACT_ATOMS: atom_id res chain seq x y z
N MET A 1 12.00 24.96 22.48
CA MET A 1 12.99 24.38 21.56
C MET A 1 12.24 23.94 20.32
N ALA A 2 12.54 24.53 19.17
CA ALA A 2 11.86 24.28 17.91
C ALA A 2 12.63 23.21 17.13
N PHE A 3 12.00 22.08 16.88
CA PHE A 3 12.49 21.08 15.94
C PHE A 3 11.77 21.27 14.61
N PHE A 4 12.30 22.17 13.78
CA PHE A 4 11.96 22.28 12.36
C PHE A 4 13.22 21.97 11.57
N GLY A 5 13.21 20.94 10.72
CA GLY A 5 14.40 20.66 9.90
C GLY A 5 14.42 19.39 9.04
N LEU A 6 13.46 18.48 9.11
CA LEU A 6 13.44 17.28 8.25
C LEU A 6 12.01 16.96 7.82
N THR A 7 11.47 17.69 6.86
CA THR A 7 10.15 17.43 6.28
C THR A 7 10.17 16.30 5.23
N HIS A 8 11.31 15.62 5.06
CA HIS A 8 11.53 14.56 4.05
C HIS A 8 11.82 13.17 4.63
N LEU A 9 12.00 13.05 5.95
CA LEU A 9 11.98 11.75 6.61
C LEU A 9 10.56 11.57 7.18
N GLY A 10 9.91 10.49 6.80
CA GLY A 10 8.57 10.16 7.26
C GLY A 10 8.44 10.12 8.78
N TYR A 11 7.20 9.91 9.25
CA TYR A 11 6.81 9.93 10.65
C TYR A 11 7.74 9.12 11.57
N GLN A 12 8.67 9.80 12.25
CA GLN A 12 9.56 9.20 13.24
C GLN A 12 8.84 9.23 14.59
N ASN A 13 8.19 8.13 14.96
CA ASN A 13 7.45 8.03 16.22
C ASN A 13 8.41 7.67 17.37
N PRO A 14 8.64 8.54 18.37
CA PRO A 14 9.50 8.21 19.51
C PRO A 14 8.82 7.27 20.53
N VAL A 15 7.53 6.99 20.35
CA VAL A 15 6.67 6.24 21.29
C VAL A 15 6.05 5.03 20.58
N GLY A 16 6.88 4.06 20.19
CA GLY A 16 6.47 2.69 19.81
C GLY A 16 5.54 2.52 18.59
N ASP A 17 5.12 1.28 18.37
CA ASP A 17 4.35 0.78 17.21
C ASP A 17 2.86 1.18 17.21
N LYS A 18 2.52 2.37 17.73
CA LYS A 18 1.14 2.86 17.74
C LYS A 18 0.85 3.69 16.51
N LEU A 19 -0.35 3.52 15.96
CA LEU A 19 -0.81 4.30 14.82
C LEU A 19 -1.13 5.75 15.26
N PRO A 20 -0.92 6.76 14.39
CA PRO A 20 -1.16 8.16 14.74
C PRO A 20 -2.59 8.44 15.22
N ASN A 21 -3.59 7.73 14.69
CA ASN A 21 -5.00 7.85 15.06
C ASN A 21 -5.34 7.30 16.45
N GLU A 22 -4.45 6.51 17.07
CA GLU A 22 -4.59 6.04 18.44
C GLU A 22 -4.00 7.03 19.46
N LEU A 23 -3.06 7.88 19.00
CA LEU A 23 -2.32 8.81 19.85
C LEU A 23 -2.95 10.20 19.89
N TYR A 24 -3.53 10.66 18.77
CA TYR A 24 -4.07 12.00 18.62
C TYR A 24 -5.54 11.95 18.20
N LEU A 25 -6.32 12.93 18.67
CA LEU A 25 -7.74 13.07 18.31
C LEU A 25 -7.94 13.58 16.89
N MET A 26 -6.95 14.28 16.34
CA MET A 26 -6.98 14.87 15.00
C MET A 26 -5.59 14.77 14.34
N PRO A 27 -5.51 14.70 13.00
CA PRO A 27 -4.24 14.65 12.29
C PRO A 27 -3.48 15.97 12.53
N VAL A 28 -2.20 15.84 12.88
CA VAL A 28 -1.31 16.98 13.19
C VAL A 28 -0.73 17.59 11.92
N THR A 29 -0.59 16.79 10.86
CA THR A 29 -0.09 17.21 9.56
C THR A 29 -1.03 16.81 8.44
N ASP A 30 -0.98 17.51 7.31
CA ASP A 30 -1.82 17.19 6.14
C ASP A 30 -1.55 15.78 5.60
N ASN A 31 -0.30 15.31 5.66
CA ASN A 31 0.04 13.96 5.23
C ASN A 31 -0.57 12.87 6.13
N GLN A 32 -0.86 13.18 7.41
CA GLN A 32 -1.55 12.25 8.30
C GLN A 32 -3.05 12.17 8.01
N GLN A 33 -3.62 13.08 7.21
CA GLN A 33 -5.02 12.98 6.79
C GLN A 33 -5.24 11.76 5.89
N TYR A 34 -4.22 11.35 5.12
CA TYR A 34 -4.27 10.14 4.32
C TYR A 34 -4.33 8.90 5.23
N GLY A 35 -5.38 8.09 5.07
CA GLY A 35 -5.57 6.88 5.87
C GLY A 35 -5.96 7.12 7.33
N TRP A 36 -6.22 8.36 7.76
CA TRP A 36 -6.62 8.69 9.14
C TRP A 36 -7.85 7.89 9.59
N LEU A 37 -8.82 7.76 8.69
CA LEU A 37 -10.09 7.04 8.91
C LEU A 37 -10.03 5.59 8.42
N GLN A 38 -8.84 5.06 8.13
CA GLN A 38 -8.73 3.69 7.67
C GLN A 38 -9.01 2.73 8.84
N SER A 39 -10.04 1.92 8.71
CA SER A 39 -10.35 0.87 9.68
C SER A 39 -9.29 -0.24 9.59
N GLN A 40 -8.93 -0.78 10.75
CA GLN A 40 -8.00 -1.92 10.83
C GLN A 40 -8.61 -3.18 10.21
N SER A 41 -9.94 -3.30 10.24
CA SER A 41 -10.71 -4.38 9.65
C SER A 41 -11.38 -3.95 8.35
N ALA A 42 -11.47 -4.87 7.39
CA ALA A 42 -12.21 -4.61 6.16
C ALA A 42 -13.71 -4.49 6.45
N GLU A 43 -14.31 -3.37 6.06
CA GLU A 43 -15.74 -3.13 6.23
C GLU A 43 -16.58 -4.24 5.57
N PRO A 44 -17.66 -4.73 6.20
CA PRO A 44 -18.44 -5.87 5.68
C PRO A 44 -18.98 -5.67 4.26
N TRP A 45 -19.34 -4.44 3.89
CA TRP A 45 -19.85 -4.11 2.56
C TRP A 45 -18.73 -4.08 1.49
N VAL A 46 -17.46 -4.00 1.89
CA VAL A 46 -16.29 -4.10 0.99
C VAL A 46 -15.90 -5.57 0.74
N GLN A 47 -16.35 -6.49 1.59
CA GLN A 47 -16.02 -7.92 1.55
C GLN A 47 -16.74 -8.66 0.41
N VAL A 48 -16.39 -8.31 -0.83
CA VAL A 48 -16.79 -9.04 -2.03
C VAL A 48 -15.65 -9.96 -2.46
N LYS A 49 -15.95 -11.19 -2.89
CA LYS A 49 -14.95 -12.09 -3.49
C LYS A 49 -14.34 -11.43 -4.72
N ARG A 50 -13.07 -11.03 -4.63
CA ARG A 50 -12.30 -10.51 -5.76
C ARG A 50 -11.48 -11.64 -6.36
N TYR A 51 -11.44 -11.70 -7.68
CA TYR A 51 -10.60 -12.63 -8.44
C TYR A 51 -9.54 -11.80 -9.17
N PRO A 52 -8.48 -11.36 -8.45
CA PRO A 52 -7.40 -10.64 -9.11
C PRO A 52 -6.79 -11.56 -10.17
N MET A 53 -6.45 -10.97 -11.32
CA MET A 53 -5.73 -11.69 -12.36
C MET A 53 -4.38 -12.12 -11.79
N LYS A 54 -4.17 -13.43 -11.66
CA LYS A 54 -2.88 -14.01 -11.30
C LYS A 54 -2.16 -14.34 -12.59
N ASN A 55 -1.14 -13.56 -12.91
CA ASN A 55 -0.26 -13.88 -14.03
C ASN A 55 0.66 -15.01 -13.56
N SER A 56 0.46 -16.20 -14.14
CA SER A 56 1.43 -17.29 -13.98
C SER A 56 2.60 -17.08 -14.94
N GLU A 57 3.73 -17.73 -14.69
CA GLU A 57 4.83 -17.75 -15.65
C GLU A 57 4.37 -18.26 -17.03
N MET A 58 3.45 -19.22 -17.09
CA MET A 58 2.85 -19.69 -18.34
C MET A 58 1.93 -18.66 -19.02
N THR A 59 1.28 -17.79 -18.24
CA THR A 59 0.49 -16.67 -18.78
C THR A 59 1.41 -15.70 -19.51
N PHE A 60 2.57 -15.39 -18.91
CA PHE A 60 3.61 -14.59 -19.55
C PHE A 60 4.11 -15.25 -20.85
N VAL A 61 4.41 -16.56 -20.83
CA VAL A 61 4.84 -17.30 -22.02
C VAL A 61 3.78 -17.26 -23.12
N SER A 62 2.50 -17.42 -22.76
CA SER A 62 1.39 -17.34 -23.71
C SER A 62 1.22 -15.95 -24.32
N GLU A 63 1.53 -14.89 -23.57
CA GLU A 63 1.55 -13.53 -24.10
C GLU A 63 2.75 -13.31 -25.02
N MET A 64 3.93 -13.77 -24.63
CA MET A 64 5.16 -13.64 -25.44
C MET A 64 5.09 -14.44 -26.75
N ALA A 65 4.54 -15.65 -26.73
CA ALA A 65 4.38 -16.49 -27.93
C ALA A 65 3.41 -15.92 -28.97
N LYS A 66 2.50 -15.01 -28.57
CA LYS A 66 1.64 -14.27 -29.52
C LYS A 66 2.38 -13.13 -30.21
N ILE A 67 3.42 -12.61 -29.57
CA ILE A 67 4.22 -11.48 -30.05
C ILE A 67 5.35 -11.99 -30.95
N ASP A 68 6.04 -13.05 -30.51
CA ASP A 68 7.15 -13.65 -31.23
C ASP A 68 6.94 -15.17 -31.35
N PRO A 69 6.77 -15.70 -32.58
CA PRO A 69 6.58 -17.13 -32.80
C PRO A 69 7.81 -17.99 -32.47
N ASP A 70 9.02 -17.41 -32.39
CA ASP A 70 10.27 -18.11 -32.07
C ASP A 70 10.65 -18.00 -30.59
N PHE A 71 9.76 -17.45 -29.75
CA PHE A 71 10.01 -17.30 -28.32
C PHE A 71 10.10 -18.66 -27.60
N THR A 72 11.26 -18.98 -27.02
CA THR A 72 11.49 -20.14 -26.16
C THR A 72 11.95 -19.74 -24.76
N LEU A 73 11.52 -20.52 -23.76
CA LEU A 73 11.93 -20.34 -22.35
C LEU A 73 13.32 -20.90 -22.01
N PHE A 74 14.00 -21.51 -22.99
CA PHE A 74 15.28 -22.18 -22.85
C PHE A 74 16.22 -21.76 -23.97
#